data_AF-A0A533S7M5-F1
#
_entry.id   AF-A0A533S7M5-F1
#
_cell.length_a   1.000
_cell.length_b   1.000
_cell.length_c   1.000
_cell.angle_alpha   90.00
_cell.angle_beta   90.00
_cell.angle_gamma   90.00
#
_symmetry.space_group_name_H-M   'P 1'
#
loop_
_entity.id
_entity.type
_entity.pdbx_description
1 polymer ?
#
loop_
_entity_poly.entity_id
_entity_poly.type
_entity_poly.pdbx_seq_one_letter_code
_entity_poly.pdbx_strand_id
1 'polypeptide(L)' 'MTAFSATAPGKIILFGEHAVVYGQPAIAVPVDIVRARAVVSA' A
#
# COMPACT_ATOMS: atom_id res chain seq x y z
N MET A 1 19.58 14.36 18.13
CA MET A 1 19.13 13.00 17.77
C MET A 1 18.22 13.14 16.56
N THR A 2 18.74 12.90 15.37
CA THR A 2 17.97 13.07 14.11
C THR A 2 17.06 11.86 13.94
N ALA A 3 15.75 12.10 13.79
CA ALA A 3 14.79 11.06 13.46
C ALA A 3 14.29 11.25 12.03
N PHE A 4 14.46 10.24 11.18
CA PHE A 4 13.86 10.20 9.85
C PHE A 4 12.50 9.54 9.94
N SER A 5 11.49 10.06 9.25
CA SER A 5 10.20 9.37 9.15
C SER A 5 9.63 9.42 7.76
N ALA A 6 8.94 8.36 7.37
CA ALA A 6 8.27 8.22 6.08
C ALA A 6 6.89 7.57 6.24
N THR A 7 5.99 7.83 5.30
CA THR A 7 4.65 7.23 5.28
C THR A 7 4.32 6.68 3.89
N ALA A 8 3.60 5.55 3.85
CA ALA A 8 3.07 4.96 2.61
C ALA A 8 1.56 4.70 2.73
N PRO A 9 0.77 4.93 1.67
CA PRO A 9 -0.65 4.61 1.65
C PRO A 9 -0.88 3.09 1.62
N GLY A 10 -2.02 2.66 2.12
CA GLY A 10 -2.54 1.33 1.82
C GLY A 10 -3.00 1.24 0.36
N LYS A 11 -3.40 0.04 -0.07
CA LYS A 11 -4.04 -0.18 -1.36
C LYS A 11 -5.21 -1.14 -1.25
N ILE A 12 -6.13 -1.06 -2.20
CA ILE A 12 -7.16 -2.08 -2.44
C ILE A 12 -7.04 -2.60 -3.87
N ILE A 13 -7.69 -3.73 -4.17
CA ILE A 13 -7.92 -4.17 -5.54
C ILE A 13 -9.29 -3.62 -5.96
N LEU A 14 -9.33 -2.74 -6.96
CA LEU A 14 -10.57 -2.17 -7.47
C LEU A 14 -11.31 -3.17 -8.37
N PHE A 15 -10.57 -3.92 -9.18
CA PHE A 15 -11.11 -4.95 -10.07
C PHE A 15 -10.16 -6.14 -10.19
N GLY A 16 -10.74 -7.34 -10.34
CA GLY A 16 -9.99 -8.55 -10.69
C GLY A 16 -9.48 -9.37 -9.50
N GLU A 17 -10.09 -9.25 -8.31
CA GLU A 17 -9.66 -9.99 -7.10
C GLU A 17 -9.57 -11.50 -7.31
N HIS A 18 -10.60 -12.09 -7.94
CA HIS A 18 -10.61 -13.52 -8.26
C HIS A 18 -9.89 -13.81 -9.58
N ALA A 19 -9.85 -12.85 -10.52
CA ALA A 19 -9.25 -13.03 -11.84
C ALA A 19 -7.72 -13.14 -11.79
N VAL A 20 -7.07 -12.35 -10.94
CA VAL A 20 -5.60 -12.33 -10.79
C VAL A 20 -5.04 -13.66 -10.27
N VAL A 21 -5.85 -14.40 -9.51
CA VAL A 21 -5.49 -15.76 -9.04
C VAL A 21 -5.32 -16.73 -10.21
N TYR A 22 -5.96 -16.46 -11.35
CA TYR A 22 -5.89 -17.27 -12.58
C TYR A 22 -5.05 -16.61 -13.69
N GLY A 23 -4.16 -15.67 -13.34
CA GLY A 23 -3.21 -15.06 -14.29
C GLY A 23 -3.78 -13.95 -15.18
N GLN A 24 -5.01 -13.49 -14.91
CA GLN A 24 -5.59 -12.33 -15.60
C GLN A 24 -5.21 -11.01 -14.89
N PRO A 25 -5.20 -9.86 -15.58
CA PRO A 25 -4.87 -8.58 -14.95
C PRO A 25 -5.85 -8.17 -13.85
N ALA A 26 -5.36 -7.41 -12.87
CA ALA A 26 -6.16 -6.72 -11.86
C ALA A 26 -5.70 -5.27 -11.70
N ILE A 27 -6.62 -4.40 -11.28
CA ILE A 27 -6.34 -2.98 -11.03
C ILE A 27 -6.30 -2.77 -9.53
N ALA A 28 -5.15 -2.36 -9.02
CA ALA A 28 -4.99 -1.91 -7.64
C ALA A 28 -4.92 -0.38 -7.58
N VAL A 29 -5.48 0.21 -6.53
CA VAL A 29 -5.48 1.66 -6.31
C VAL A 29 -5.03 1.99 -4.89
N PRO A 30 -4.29 3.10 -4.68
CA PRO A 30 -3.95 3.57 -3.35
C PRO A 30 -5.21 4.03 -2.60
N VAL A 31 -5.21 3.88 -1.29
CA VAL A 31 -6.24 4.43 -0.40
C VAL A 31 -5.60 5.17 0.75
N ASP A 32 -6.13 6.34 1.08
CA ASP A 32 -5.65 7.16 2.20
C ASP A 32 -6.30 6.82 3.54
N ILE A 33 -7.24 5.87 3.56
CA ILE A 33 -7.98 5.43 4.75
C ILE A 33 -7.06 4.73 5.76
N VAL A 34 -5.99 4.07 5.27
CA VAL A 34 -4.96 3.46 6.11
C VAL A 34 -3.58 3.83 5.58
N ARG A 35 -2.63 4.10 6.47
CA ARG A 35 -1.25 4.45 6.14
C ARG A 35 -0.27 3.74 7.06
N ALA A 36 0.82 3.25 6.49
CA ALA A 36 1.96 2.76 7.26
C ALA A 36 2.93 3.92 7.52
N ARG A 37 3.44 4.03 8.76
CA ARG A 37 4.46 5.03 9.14
C ARG A 37 5.69 4.31 9.69
N ALA A 38 6.85 4.67 9.19
CA ALA A 38 8.14 4.22 9.70
C ALA A 38 8.92 5.41 10.27
N VAL A 39 9.60 5.19 11.40
CA VAL A 39 10.47 6.18 12.05
C VAL A 39 11.80 5.50 12.34
N VAL A 40 12.90 6.16 11.99
CA VAL A 40 14.27 5.73 12.28
C VAL A 40 14.91 6.79 13.15
N SER A 41 15.37 6.40 14.34
CA SER A 41 16.07 7.25 15.30
C SER A 41 17.45 6.67 15.60
N ALA A 42 18.47 7.54 15.59
CA ALA A 42 19.86 7.19 15.91
C ALA A 42 20.12 7.17 17.42
#